data_AF-A0A197K7M8-F1
#
_entry.id   AF-A0A197K7M8-F1
#
_cell.length_a   1.000
_cell.length_b   1.000
_cell.length_c   1.000
_cell.angle_alpha   90.00
_cell.angle_beta   90.00
_cell.angle_gamma   90.00
#
_symmetry.space_group_name_H-M   'P 1'
#
loop_
_entity.id
_entity.type
_entity.pdbx_description
1 polymer ?
#
loop_
_entity_poly.entity_id
_entity_poly.type
_entity_poly.pdbx_seq_one_letter_code
_entity_poly.pdbx_strand_id
1 'polypeptide(L)'
;MTPNPPLTDQETLLIEAYQRILNDPFEDKYEDRWQDEPFDKAIEEFKARALEIGFAEPLDILKRYRVESYDAVRQQHKKGPAMCFRPGWKSDLLGQLIDAVALVAKCHYVSGPKFTGEGRVVVLDFWASWCDPCVQSGPELSDLADEFEGRISVVGINNESIFGETNPGDVDKLNEFLDDHREGFRYTIYIDNDEGHAKETVYNPGGYRGIPCVILLVDGIVTYVGSPQENFRPVLEHTLNFVEAGARREE
;
A
#
# COMPACT_ATOMS: atom_id res chain seq x y z
N MET A 1 12.13 -15.44 8.39
CA MET A 1 12.85 -14.61 9.38
C MET A 1 12.05 -14.64 10.65
N THR A 2 12.66 -14.95 11.80
CA THR A 2 12.00 -14.79 13.10
C THR A 2 11.69 -13.30 13.33
N PRO A 3 10.49 -12.93 13.81
CA PRO A 3 10.18 -11.55 14.10
C PRO A 3 11.16 -11.00 15.15
N ASN A 4 11.56 -9.74 14.99
CA ASN A 4 12.40 -9.07 15.97
C ASN A 4 11.69 -9.07 17.34
N PRO A 5 12.42 -9.27 18.45
CA PRO A 5 11.82 -9.16 19.78
C PRO A 5 11.23 -7.76 19.99
N PRO A 6 10.18 -7.62 20.83
CA PRO A 6 9.57 -6.34 21.12
C PRO A 6 10.60 -5.35 21.67
N LEU A 7 10.43 -4.07 21.32
CA LEU A 7 11.28 -2.98 21.80
C LEU A 7 11.18 -2.84 23.32
N THR A 8 12.32 -2.63 23.96
CA THR A 8 12.37 -2.10 25.33
C THR A 8 11.99 -0.62 25.36
N ASP A 9 11.68 -0.08 26.54
CA ASP A 9 11.38 1.36 26.70
C ASP A 9 12.52 2.24 26.21
N GLN A 10 13.78 1.87 26.49
CA GLN A 10 14.95 2.62 26.03
C GLN A 10 15.12 2.54 24.51
N GLU A 11 14.94 1.36 23.92
CA GLU A 11 15.02 1.24 22.45
C GLU A 11 13.87 2.01 21.78
N THR A 12 12.68 2.07 22.39
CA THR A 12 11.57 2.90 21.91
C THR A 12 11.96 4.38 21.86
N LEU A 13 12.54 4.91 22.95
CA LEU A 13 13.05 6.28 22.98
C LEU A 13 14.15 6.53 21.95
N LEU A 14 14.99 5.54 21.65
CA LEU A 14 16.02 5.63 20.62
C LEU A 14 15.40 5.72 19.22
N ILE A 15 14.40 4.88 18.93
CA ILE A 15 13.67 4.92 17.65
C ILE A 15 12.95 6.25 17.50
N GLU A 16 12.27 6.75 18.53
CA GLU A 16 11.62 8.05 18.51
C GLU A 16 12.61 9.20 18.26
N ALA A 17 13.78 9.17 18.92
CA ALA A 17 14.84 10.14 18.69
C ALA A 17 15.37 10.07 17.25
N TYR A 18 15.53 8.88 16.70
CA TYR A 18 15.93 8.67 15.31
C TYR A 18 14.92 9.29 14.34
N GLN A 19 13.62 9.00 14.52
CA GLN A 19 12.57 9.56 13.66
C GLN A 19 12.57 11.09 13.71
N ARG A 20 12.50 11.65 14.92
CA ARG A 20 12.36 13.10 15.13
C ARG A 20 13.59 13.91 14.69
N ILE A 21 14.79 13.36 14.79
CA ILE A 21 16.05 14.08 14.53
C ILE A 21 16.58 13.78 13.13
N LEU A 22 16.58 12.51 12.71
CA LEU A 22 17.22 12.09 11.46
C LEU A 22 16.25 11.81 10.33
N ASN A 23 14.96 11.55 10.57
CA ASN A 23 14.01 11.23 9.52
C ASN A 23 13.08 12.41 9.19
N ASP A 24 12.17 12.77 10.10
CA ASP A 24 11.08 13.73 9.87
C ASP A 24 11.57 15.09 9.31
N PRO A 25 12.66 15.70 9.81
CA PRO A 25 13.13 16.99 9.30
C PRO A 25 13.65 16.94 7.85
N PHE A 26 13.90 15.74 7.33
CA PHE A 26 14.53 15.47 6.05
C PHE A 26 13.62 14.73 5.06
N GLU A 27 12.37 14.45 5.44
CA GLU A 27 11.41 13.68 4.63
C GLU A 27 11.14 14.34 3.26
N ASP A 28 11.08 15.67 3.22
CA ASP A 28 10.85 16.46 2.00
C ASP A 28 12.15 17.04 1.39
N LYS A 29 13.30 16.70 1.98
CA LYS A 29 14.64 17.15 1.57
C LYS A 29 15.27 16.03 0.77
N TYR A 30 14.92 15.92 -0.49
CA TYR A 30 15.54 14.97 -1.42
C TYR A 30 15.96 15.68 -2.70
N GLU A 31 16.80 15.00 -3.49
CA GLU A 31 17.29 15.48 -4.78
C GLU A 31 17.88 16.90 -4.69
N ASP A 32 17.29 17.87 -5.38
CA ASP A 32 17.75 19.26 -5.45
C ASP A 32 17.57 20.05 -4.14
N ARG A 33 16.75 19.54 -3.21
CA ARG A 33 16.48 20.19 -1.92
C ARG A 33 17.42 19.74 -0.80
N TRP A 34 18.22 18.70 -1.04
CA TRP A 34 19.12 18.15 -0.03
C TRP A 34 20.27 19.11 0.30
N GLN A 35 20.62 19.19 1.59
CA GLN A 35 21.81 19.87 2.06
C GLN A 35 22.54 18.99 3.08
N ASP A 36 23.86 18.81 2.91
CA ASP A 36 24.65 17.95 3.79
C ASP A 36 24.84 18.56 5.19
N GLU A 37 25.10 19.87 5.29
CA GLU A 37 25.41 20.52 6.57
C GLU A 37 24.30 20.39 7.64
N PRO A 38 23.00 20.60 7.34
CA PRO A 38 21.94 20.37 8.32
C PRO A 38 21.87 18.92 8.80
N PHE A 39 22.10 17.95 7.90
CA PHE A 39 22.06 16.53 8.26
C PHE A 39 23.26 16.13 9.13
N ASP A 40 24.45 16.66 8.84
CA ASP A 40 25.63 16.42 9.68
C ASP A 40 25.42 16.94 11.11
N LYS A 41 24.76 18.10 11.28
CA LYS A 41 24.37 18.61 12.60
C LYS A 41 23.36 17.70 13.30
N ALA A 42 22.38 17.19 12.55
CA ALA A 42 21.38 16.26 13.08
C ALA A 42 22.00 14.93 13.53
N ILE A 43 23.02 14.42 12.83
CA ILE A 43 23.77 13.22 13.26
C ILE A 43 24.41 13.45 14.63
N GLU A 44 25.07 14.60 14.83
CA GLU A 44 25.70 14.91 16.10
C GLU A 44 24.67 15.11 17.23
N GLU A 45 23.54 15.76 16.95
CA GLU A 45 22.42 15.87 17.89
C GLU A 45 21.86 14.48 18.26
N PHE A 46 21.64 13.61 17.26
CA PHE A 46 21.12 12.26 17.48
C PHE A 46 22.08 11.43 18.33
N LYS A 47 23.40 11.47 18.05
CA LYS A 47 24.40 10.76 18.86
C LYS A 47 24.42 11.27 20.30
N ALA A 48 24.36 12.58 20.51
CA ALA A 48 24.28 13.16 21.85
C ALA A 48 23.02 12.67 22.59
N ARG A 49 21.87 12.70 21.90
CA ARG A 49 20.61 12.20 22.47
C ARG A 49 20.65 10.71 22.77
N ALA A 50 21.20 9.89 21.86
CA ALA A 50 21.36 8.46 22.05
C ALA A 50 22.22 8.14 23.28
N LEU A 51 23.30 8.89 23.50
CA LEU A 51 24.15 8.74 24.67
C LEU A 51 23.40 9.04 25.97
N GLU A 52 22.59 10.12 26.00
CA GLU A 52 21.77 10.47 27.18
C GLU A 52 20.79 9.39 27.58
N ILE A 53 20.22 8.67 26.61
CA ILE A 53 19.26 7.58 26.86
C ILE A 53 19.92 6.20 27.06
N GLY A 54 21.26 6.15 27.00
CA GLY A 54 22.06 4.97 27.37
C GLY A 54 22.67 4.18 26.21
N PHE A 55 22.65 4.69 24.98
CA PHE A 55 23.25 4.01 23.81
C PHE A 55 24.52 4.70 23.36
N ALA A 56 25.68 4.08 23.63
CA ALA A 56 26.96 4.52 23.09
C ALA A 56 27.08 4.24 21.58
N GLU A 57 26.55 3.09 21.14
CA GLU A 57 26.57 2.65 19.74
C GLU A 57 25.14 2.45 19.21
N PRO A 58 24.39 3.54 18.93
CA PRO A 58 22.98 3.45 18.56
C PRO A 58 22.73 2.66 17.25
N LEU A 59 23.70 2.64 16.33
CA LEU A 59 23.57 1.91 15.07
C LEU A 59 23.43 0.39 15.27
N ASP A 60 23.92 -0.18 16.36
CA ASP A 60 23.79 -1.63 16.59
C ASP A 60 22.33 -2.06 16.85
N ILE A 61 21.55 -1.17 17.46
CA ILE A 61 20.09 -1.35 17.57
C ILE A 61 19.43 -1.04 16.23
N LEU A 62 19.80 0.06 15.57
CA LEU A 62 19.16 0.52 14.35
C LEU A 62 19.38 -0.42 13.14
N LYS A 63 20.46 -1.22 13.10
CA LYS A 63 20.66 -2.27 12.09
C LYS A 63 19.54 -3.32 12.07
N ARG A 64 18.90 -3.59 13.22
CA ARG A 64 17.69 -4.45 13.29
C ARG A 64 16.54 -3.90 12.45
N TYR A 65 16.61 -2.61 12.12
CA TYR A 65 15.66 -1.83 11.33
C TYR A 65 16.26 -1.38 9.98
N ARG A 66 17.30 -2.08 9.50
CA ARG A 66 17.96 -1.83 8.20
C ARG A 66 18.67 -0.49 8.07
N VAL A 67 18.99 0.16 9.19
CA VAL A 67 19.80 1.37 9.22
C VAL A 67 21.25 0.96 9.45
N GLU A 68 21.99 0.77 8.36
CA GLU A 68 23.36 0.25 8.40
C GLU A 68 24.40 1.30 8.81
N SER A 69 24.18 2.55 8.37
CA SER A 69 25.07 3.68 8.65
C SER A 69 24.36 5.00 8.44
N TYR A 70 24.87 6.08 9.03
CA TYR A 70 24.37 7.42 8.76
C TYR A 70 24.53 7.84 7.29
N ASP A 71 25.56 7.34 6.58
CA ASP A 71 25.68 7.59 5.15
C ASP A 71 24.60 6.86 4.35
N ALA A 72 24.22 5.64 4.72
CA ALA A 72 23.10 4.95 4.09
C ALA A 72 21.78 5.73 4.27
N VAL A 73 21.55 6.28 5.48
CA VAL A 73 20.40 7.16 5.75
C VAL A 73 20.48 8.42 4.89
N ARG A 74 21.65 9.06 4.82
CA ARG A 74 21.91 10.22 3.96
C ARG A 74 21.57 9.92 2.49
N GLN A 75 22.09 8.81 1.94
CA GLN A 75 21.83 8.44 0.56
C GLN A 75 20.35 8.14 0.31
N GLN A 76 19.67 7.53 1.30
CA GLN A 76 18.24 7.27 1.21
C GLN A 76 17.43 8.57 1.18
N HIS A 77 17.74 9.55 2.04
CA HIS A 77 17.10 10.87 1.96
C HIS A 77 17.44 11.60 0.66
N LYS A 78 18.70 11.60 0.21
CA LYS A 78 19.08 12.20 -1.08
C LYS A 78 18.27 11.64 -2.24
N LYS A 79 18.02 10.33 -2.25
CA LYS A 79 17.21 9.65 -3.26
C LYS A 79 15.71 9.97 -3.13
N GLY A 80 15.25 10.23 -1.91
CA GLY A 80 13.84 10.43 -1.59
C GLY A 80 13.02 9.14 -1.70
N PRO A 81 11.71 9.23 -1.39
CA PRO A 81 10.82 8.10 -1.56
C PRO A 81 10.65 7.74 -3.05
N ALA A 82 10.15 6.54 -3.32
CA ALA A 82 9.78 6.13 -4.68
C ALA A 82 8.83 7.17 -5.31
N MET A 83 8.91 7.36 -6.63
CA MET A 83 8.15 8.41 -7.32
C MET A 83 6.65 8.37 -7.04
N CYS A 84 6.08 7.18 -6.86
CA CYS A 84 4.66 7.02 -6.55
C CYS A 84 4.19 7.63 -5.23
N PHE A 85 5.11 7.83 -4.28
CA PHE A 85 4.81 8.45 -2.98
C PHE A 85 5.16 9.94 -2.95
N ARG A 86 5.54 10.52 -4.10
CA ARG A 86 5.86 11.94 -4.19
C ARG A 86 4.60 12.74 -4.53
N PRO A 87 4.43 13.95 -3.95
CA PRO A 87 3.29 14.80 -4.24
C PRO A 87 3.12 15.05 -5.75
N GLY A 88 1.89 14.88 -6.24
CA GLY A 88 1.54 15.13 -7.64
C GLY A 88 1.88 13.99 -8.62
N TRP A 89 2.43 12.88 -8.14
CA TRP A 89 2.58 11.69 -8.98
C TRP A 89 1.23 11.18 -9.47
N LYS A 90 1.24 10.60 -10.67
CA LYS A 90 0.11 9.94 -11.30
C LYS A 90 0.59 8.67 -11.97
N SER A 91 -0.24 7.63 -11.90
CA SER A 91 0.03 6.38 -12.60
C SER A 91 -0.06 6.54 -14.11
N ASP A 92 0.82 5.84 -14.83
CA ASP A 92 0.77 5.72 -16.29
C ASP A 92 -0.45 4.90 -16.77
N LEU A 93 -1.12 4.17 -15.86
CA LEU A 93 -2.36 3.47 -16.17
C LEU A 93 -3.58 4.38 -16.29
N LEU A 94 -3.53 5.63 -15.82
CA LEU A 94 -4.70 6.52 -15.90
C LEU A 94 -5.18 6.66 -17.36
N GLY A 95 -6.47 6.41 -17.59
CA GLY A 95 -7.09 6.43 -18.92
C GLY A 95 -6.93 5.13 -19.73
N GLN A 96 -6.20 4.14 -19.22
CA GLN A 96 -6.09 2.84 -19.88
C GLN A 96 -7.30 1.96 -19.59
N LEU A 97 -7.63 1.08 -20.53
CA LEU A 97 -8.70 0.09 -20.40
C LEU A 97 -8.17 -1.18 -19.72
N ILE A 98 -8.87 -1.63 -18.68
CA ILE A 98 -8.66 -2.90 -18.01
C ILE A 98 -9.96 -3.70 -18.07
N ASP A 99 -9.88 -4.90 -18.65
CA ASP A 99 -10.95 -5.89 -18.55
C ASP A 99 -10.79 -6.66 -17.22
N ALA A 100 -11.50 -6.20 -16.20
CA ALA A 100 -11.44 -6.79 -14.86
C ALA A 100 -11.92 -8.25 -14.84
N VAL A 101 -12.83 -8.65 -15.73
CA VAL A 101 -13.33 -10.03 -15.81
C VAL A 101 -12.24 -10.94 -16.38
N ALA A 102 -11.62 -10.52 -17.48
CA ALA A 102 -10.50 -11.25 -18.06
C ALA A 102 -9.30 -11.33 -17.09
N LEU A 103 -9.05 -10.27 -16.32
CA LEU A 103 -8.02 -10.21 -15.30
C LEU A 103 -8.22 -11.31 -14.25
N VAL A 104 -9.38 -11.33 -13.58
CA VAL A 104 -9.63 -12.29 -12.49
C VAL A 104 -9.93 -13.70 -12.96
N ALA A 105 -10.21 -13.91 -14.25
CA ALA A 105 -10.34 -15.25 -14.83
C ALA A 105 -9.02 -16.06 -14.78
N LYS A 106 -7.89 -15.39 -14.56
CA LYS A 106 -6.57 -16.01 -14.32
C LYS A 106 -6.24 -16.18 -12.84
N CYS A 107 -7.11 -15.72 -11.95
CA CYS A 107 -6.94 -15.80 -10.51
C CYS A 107 -7.80 -16.92 -9.92
N HIS A 108 -7.43 -17.40 -8.73
CA HIS A 108 -8.22 -18.36 -7.97
C HIS A 108 -9.27 -17.62 -7.13
N TYR A 109 -10.56 -17.88 -7.33
CA TYR A 109 -11.61 -17.32 -6.47
C TYR A 109 -11.58 -17.96 -5.08
N VAL A 110 -11.69 -17.15 -4.03
CA VAL A 110 -11.61 -17.59 -2.63
C VAL A 110 -12.95 -17.39 -1.90
N SER A 111 -13.43 -16.15 -1.80
CA SER A 111 -14.59 -15.79 -0.97
C SER A 111 -15.34 -14.55 -1.46
N GLY A 112 -16.45 -14.22 -0.79
CA GLY A 112 -17.29 -13.05 -1.07
C GLY A 112 -18.36 -13.29 -2.15
N PRO A 113 -19.08 -12.24 -2.59
CA PRO A 113 -19.94 -12.35 -3.77
C PRO A 113 -19.07 -12.60 -5.00
N LYS A 114 -19.46 -13.53 -5.89
CA LYS A 114 -18.67 -13.78 -7.11
C LYS A 114 -18.75 -12.58 -8.05
N PHE A 115 -17.61 -12.02 -8.44
CA PHE A 115 -17.56 -10.91 -9.40
C PHE A 115 -18.04 -11.36 -10.77
N THR A 116 -19.04 -10.67 -11.32
CA THR A 116 -19.67 -10.96 -12.61
C THR A 116 -19.24 -10.01 -13.72
N GLY A 117 -18.56 -8.91 -13.39
CA GLY A 117 -18.30 -7.81 -14.32
C GLY A 117 -19.49 -6.88 -14.54
N GLU A 118 -20.60 -7.09 -13.82
CA GLU A 118 -21.73 -6.17 -13.85
C GLU A 118 -21.44 -4.93 -13.02
N GLY A 119 -21.92 -3.78 -13.49
CA GLY A 119 -21.69 -2.48 -12.86
C GLY A 119 -20.57 -1.69 -13.55
N ARG A 120 -20.72 -0.38 -13.53
CA ARG A 120 -19.81 0.55 -14.22
C ARG A 120 -18.56 0.87 -13.42
N VAL A 121 -18.65 0.81 -12.10
CA VAL A 121 -17.59 1.24 -11.18
C VAL A 121 -17.02 0.02 -10.48
N VAL A 122 -15.73 -0.26 -10.69
CA VAL A 122 -15.02 -1.40 -10.10
C VAL A 122 -13.79 -0.91 -9.36
N VAL A 123 -13.59 -1.41 -8.15
CA VAL A 123 -12.40 -1.15 -7.32
C VAL A 123 -11.60 -2.43 -7.26
N LEU A 124 -10.42 -2.45 -7.87
CA LEU A 124 -9.46 -3.55 -7.70
C LEU A 124 -8.59 -3.22 -6.48
N ASP A 125 -8.54 -4.10 -5.48
CA ASP A 125 -7.68 -3.94 -4.29
C ASP A 125 -6.55 -4.96 -4.32
N PHE A 126 -5.31 -4.50 -4.50
CA PHE A 126 -4.12 -5.34 -4.44
C PHE A 126 -3.56 -5.37 -3.02
N TRP A 127 -3.50 -6.55 -2.42
CA TRP A 127 -3.15 -6.74 -1.01
C TRP A 127 -2.46 -8.08 -0.74
N ALA A 128 -2.02 -8.28 0.52
CA ALA A 128 -1.46 -9.55 1.00
C ALA A 128 -1.83 -9.76 2.48
N SER A 129 -1.93 -11.01 2.95
CA SER A 129 -2.34 -11.31 4.32
C SER A 129 -1.30 -10.91 5.38
N TRP A 130 -0.02 -10.87 5.02
CA TRP A 130 1.06 -10.39 5.90
C TRP A 130 1.18 -8.86 5.99
N CYS A 131 0.38 -8.12 5.21
CA CYS A 131 0.45 -6.66 5.13
C CYS A 131 -0.46 -6.01 6.16
N ASP A 132 0.09 -5.57 7.30
CA ASP A 132 -0.69 -4.92 8.36
C ASP A 132 -1.54 -3.72 7.87
N PRO A 133 -1.04 -2.80 7.01
CA PRO A 133 -1.88 -1.73 6.46
C PRO A 133 -3.07 -2.25 5.64
N CYS A 134 -2.91 -3.39 4.96
CA CYS A 134 -3.96 -4.03 4.19
C CYS A 134 -5.04 -4.63 5.10
N VAL A 135 -4.63 -5.26 6.21
CA VAL A 135 -5.56 -5.76 7.24
C VAL A 135 -6.38 -4.60 7.83
N GLN A 136 -5.77 -3.43 8.00
CA GLN A 136 -6.46 -2.23 8.49
C GLN A 136 -7.42 -1.62 7.46
N SER A 137 -7.07 -1.64 6.16
CA SER A 137 -7.93 -1.09 5.10
C SER A 137 -9.08 -2.03 4.70
N GLY A 138 -8.95 -3.33 4.93
CA GLY A 138 -9.97 -4.32 4.60
C GLY A 138 -11.37 -3.93 5.10
N PRO A 139 -11.56 -3.66 6.41
CA PRO A 139 -12.83 -3.21 6.95
C PRO A 139 -13.41 -1.97 6.24
N GLU A 140 -12.58 -0.98 5.94
CA GLU A 140 -13.02 0.23 5.23
C GLU A 140 -13.51 -0.07 3.81
N LEU A 141 -12.82 -0.98 3.09
CA LEU A 141 -13.23 -1.43 1.77
C LEU A 141 -14.50 -2.29 1.79
N SER A 142 -14.66 -3.12 2.84
CA SER A 142 -15.90 -3.88 3.06
C SER A 142 -17.09 -2.95 3.34
N ASP A 143 -16.89 -1.92 4.16
CA ASP A 143 -17.93 -0.94 4.45
C ASP A 143 -18.30 -0.11 3.21
N LEU A 144 -17.32 0.22 2.36
CA LEU A 144 -17.59 0.85 1.06
C LEU A 144 -18.39 -0.06 0.12
N ALA A 145 -18.06 -1.35 0.07
CA ALA A 145 -18.80 -2.33 -0.74
C ALA A 145 -20.27 -2.44 -0.30
N ASP A 146 -20.52 -2.43 1.01
CA ASP A 146 -21.87 -2.50 1.57
C ASP A 146 -22.64 -1.18 1.42
N GLU A 147 -22.00 -0.03 1.65
CA GLU A 147 -22.62 1.30 1.53
C GLU A 147 -23.06 1.59 0.08
N PHE A 148 -22.26 1.15 -0.89
CA PHE A 148 -22.47 1.38 -2.31
C PHE A 148 -22.90 0.11 -3.06
N GLU A 149 -23.58 -0.82 -2.38
CA GLU A 149 -24.08 -2.06 -2.96
C GLU A 149 -24.89 -1.78 -4.25
N GLY A 150 -24.59 -2.55 -5.31
CA GLY A 150 -25.21 -2.40 -6.63
C GLY A 150 -24.72 -1.20 -7.44
N ARG A 151 -23.92 -0.30 -6.84
CA ARG A 151 -23.31 0.87 -7.52
C ARG A 151 -21.82 0.64 -7.81
N ILE A 152 -21.13 -0.10 -6.95
CA ILE A 152 -19.72 -0.48 -7.11
C ILE A 152 -19.53 -1.99 -6.95
N SER A 153 -18.45 -2.51 -7.53
CA SER A 153 -17.90 -3.83 -7.19
C SER A 153 -16.50 -3.65 -6.60
N VAL A 154 -16.25 -4.17 -5.39
CA VAL A 154 -14.91 -4.23 -4.80
C VAL A 154 -14.35 -5.64 -4.96
N VAL A 155 -13.16 -5.73 -5.56
CA VAL A 155 -12.52 -7.00 -5.96
C VAL A 155 -11.10 -7.02 -5.39
N GLY A 156 -10.90 -7.78 -4.32
CA GLY A 156 -9.61 -8.05 -3.73
C GLY A 156 -8.81 -9.05 -4.54
N ILE A 157 -7.59 -8.67 -4.90
CA ILE A 157 -6.59 -9.48 -5.59
C ILE A 157 -5.43 -9.66 -4.63
N ASN A 158 -5.48 -10.75 -3.87
CA ASN A 158 -4.43 -11.13 -2.95
C ASN A 158 -3.23 -11.67 -3.73
N ASN A 159 -2.02 -11.22 -3.37
CA ASN A 159 -0.79 -11.85 -3.82
C ASN A 159 0.27 -11.85 -2.70
N GLU A 160 0.50 -13.02 -2.10
CA GLU A 160 1.46 -13.19 -1.00
C GLU A 160 2.93 -12.94 -1.43
N SER A 161 3.19 -12.90 -2.73
CA SER A 161 4.50 -12.65 -3.36
C SER A 161 4.57 -11.32 -4.13
N ILE A 162 3.70 -10.35 -3.81
CA ILE A 162 3.53 -9.12 -4.61
C ILE A 162 4.82 -8.32 -4.81
N PHE A 163 5.76 -8.36 -3.87
CA PHE A 163 7.06 -7.67 -3.96
C PHE A 163 8.22 -8.58 -4.38
N GLY A 164 8.00 -9.88 -4.56
CA GLY A 164 9.02 -10.88 -4.82
C GLY A 164 8.87 -11.59 -6.15
N GLU A 165 9.56 -12.72 -6.30
CA GLU A 165 9.31 -13.65 -7.38
C GLU A 165 7.98 -14.37 -7.17
N THR A 166 7.23 -14.56 -8.25
CA THR A 166 5.95 -15.29 -8.25
C THR A 166 6.14 -16.71 -7.71
N ASN A 167 5.30 -17.10 -6.75
CA ASN A 167 5.29 -18.44 -6.18
C ASN A 167 3.86 -18.91 -5.90
N PRO A 168 3.60 -20.23 -5.95
CA PRO A 168 2.28 -20.77 -5.64
C PRO A 168 1.80 -20.33 -4.26
N GLY A 169 0.55 -19.90 -4.21
CA GLY A 169 -0.07 -19.40 -2.99
C GLY A 169 -0.45 -20.56 -2.06
N ASP A 170 -0.50 -20.29 -0.77
CA ASP A 170 -1.03 -21.23 0.22
C ASP A 170 -2.48 -20.83 0.53
N VAL A 171 -3.42 -21.36 -0.26
CA VAL A 171 -4.85 -21.03 -0.16
C VAL A 171 -5.41 -21.41 1.22
N ASP A 172 -4.91 -22.49 1.84
CA ASP A 172 -5.33 -22.91 3.17
C ASP A 172 -4.96 -21.86 4.22
N LYS A 173 -3.72 -21.34 4.17
CA LYS A 173 -3.32 -20.23 5.07
C LYS A 173 -4.10 -18.95 4.83
N LEU A 174 -4.43 -18.62 3.57
CA LEU A 174 -5.28 -17.46 3.30
C LEU A 174 -6.69 -17.67 3.89
N ASN A 175 -7.26 -18.86 3.76
CA ASN A 175 -8.55 -19.17 4.35
C ASN A 175 -8.52 -19.06 5.88
N GLU A 176 -7.48 -19.58 6.54
CA GLU A 176 -7.29 -19.40 7.99
C GLU A 176 -7.23 -17.91 8.37
N PHE A 177 -6.49 -17.10 7.63
CA PHE A 177 -6.45 -15.65 7.83
C PHE A 177 -7.83 -15.01 7.66
N LEU A 178 -8.57 -15.38 6.61
CA LEU A 178 -9.89 -14.83 6.32
C LEU A 178 -10.94 -15.25 7.35
N ASP A 179 -10.84 -16.43 7.96
CA ASP A 179 -11.74 -16.86 9.03
C ASP A 179 -11.61 -15.94 10.26
N ASP A 180 -10.38 -15.56 10.59
CA ASP A 180 -10.06 -14.65 11.69
C ASP A 180 -10.43 -13.17 11.37
N HIS A 181 -10.42 -12.80 10.09
CA HIS A 181 -10.65 -11.42 9.62
C HIS A 181 -11.91 -11.28 8.77
N ARG A 182 -12.86 -12.20 8.86
CA ARG A 182 -14.04 -12.26 7.98
C ARG A 182 -14.86 -10.97 7.95
N GLU A 183 -14.92 -10.27 9.08
CA GLU A 183 -15.62 -8.99 9.20
C GLU A 183 -14.89 -7.89 8.42
N GLY A 184 -13.58 -8.01 8.18
CA GLY A 184 -12.79 -7.06 7.39
C GLY A 184 -12.69 -7.39 5.90
N PHE A 185 -13.11 -8.57 5.45
CA PHE A 185 -12.92 -9.01 4.06
C PHE A 185 -14.21 -9.64 3.51
N ARG A 186 -15.29 -8.85 3.49
CA ARG A 186 -16.64 -9.30 3.08
C ARG A 186 -16.89 -9.21 1.57
N TYR A 187 -16.06 -8.45 0.85
CA TYR A 187 -16.13 -8.26 -0.60
C TYR A 187 -15.46 -9.42 -1.36
N THR A 188 -15.50 -9.40 -2.70
CA THR A 188 -14.97 -10.50 -3.53
C THR A 188 -13.47 -10.65 -3.37
N ILE A 189 -12.98 -11.86 -3.07
CA ILE A 189 -11.53 -12.14 -2.94
C ILE A 189 -11.07 -13.18 -3.97
N TYR A 190 -9.96 -12.87 -4.63
CA TYR A 190 -9.19 -13.75 -5.49
C TYR A 190 -7.73 -13.85 -5.03
N ILE A 191 -7.05 -14.95 -5.37
CA ILE A 191 -5.61 -15.16 -5.24
C ILE A 191 -4.95 -15.10 -6.63
N ASP A 192 -3.85 -14.35 -6.75
CA ASP A 192 -3.06 -14.17 -7.98
C ASP A 192 -1.63 -14.74 -7.83
N ASN A 193 -1.40 -15.67 -6.91
CA ASN A 193 -0.05 -16.15 -6.61
C ASN A 193 0.57 -17.06 -7.69
N ASP A 194 -0.21 -17.92 -8.35
CA ASP A 194 0.34 -18.99 -9.20
C ASP A 194 1.08 -18.43 -10.43
N GLU A 195 0.42 -17.56 -11.20
CA GLU A 195 1.01 -16.91 -12.38
C GLU A 195 1.44 -15.47 -12.11
N GLY A 196 0.95 -14.83 -11.04
CA GLY A 196 1.16 -13.39 -10.83
C GLY A 196 0.55 -12.55 -11.94
N HIS A 197 -0.52 -13.02 -12.59
CA HIS A 197 -1.04 -12.39 -13.80
C HIS A 197 -1.50 -10.96 -13.53
N ALA A 198 -2.32 -10.75 -12.49
CA ALA A 198 -2.82 -9.42 -12.15
C ALA A 198 -1.71 -8.52 -11.59
N LYS A 199 -0.78 -9.11 -10.83
CA LYS A 199 0.44 -8.43 -10.38
C LYS A 199 1.25 -7.89 -11.57
N GLU A 200 1.55 -8.72 -12.56
CA GLU A 200 2.44 -8.36 -13.66
C GLU A 200 1.77 -7.49 -14.73
N THR A 201 0.47 -7.64 -14.95
CA THR A 201 -0.23 -6.92 -16.01
C THR A 201 -0.92 -5.64 -15.54
N VAL A 202 -1.19 -5.50 -14.24
CA VAL A 202 -1.92 -4.36 -13.68
C VAL A 202 -1.18 -3.69 -12.53
N TYR A 203 -0.85 -4.40 -11.46
CA TYR A 203 -0.20 -3.77 -10.29
C TYR A 203 1.17 -3.15 -10.64
N ASN A 204 2.07 -3.94 -11.25
CA ASN A 204 3.42 -3.50 -11.61
C ASN A 204 3.41 -2.35 -12.64
N PRO A 205 2.63 -2.42 -13.75
CA PRO A 205 2.45 -1.30 -14.67
C PRO A 205 1.75 -0.10 -14.04
N GLY A 206 0.92 -0.31 -13.02
CA GLY A 206 0.30 0.73 -12.20
C GLY A 206 1.31 1.67 -11.57
N GLY A 207 2.55 1.23 -11.38
CA GLY A 207 3.66 2.06 -10.92
C GLY A 207 3.57 2.45 -9.44
N TYR A 208 2.45 2.17 -8.77
CA TYR A 208 2.33 2.26 -7.32
C TYR A 208 3.11 1.11 -6.69
N ARG A 209 4.01 1.43 -5.75
CA ARG A 209 4.99 0.48 -5.20
C ARG A 209 4.67 0.04 -3.77
N GLY A 210 3.47 0.30 -3.29
CA GLY A 210 2.99 -0.11 -1.97
C GLY A 210 1.76 -1.01 -2.06
N ILE A 211 1.40 -1.63 -0.94
CA ILE A 211 0.08 -2.21 -0.70
C ILE A 211 -0.44 -1.73 0.67
N PRO A 212 -1.76 -1.58 0.87
CA PRO A 212 -2.83 -1.81 -0.11
C PRO A 212 -2.77 -0.81 -1.28
N CYS A 213 -3.17 -1.27 -2.47
CA CYS A 213 -3.22 -0.46 -3.67
C CYS A 213 -4.57 -0.66 -4.35
N VAL A 214 -5.37 0.39 -4.38
CA VAL A 214 -6.65 0.38 -5.09
C VAL A 214 -6.52 1.00 -6.47
N ILE A 215 -7.16 0.36 -7.44
CA ILE A 215 -7.32 0.86 -8.81
C ILE A 215 -8.82 1.02 -9.08
N LEU A 216 -9.26 2.25 -9.35
CA LEU A 216 -10.65 2.55 -9.67
C LEU A 216 -10.86 2.49 -11.18
N LEU A 217 -11.81 1.68 -11.62
CA LEU A 217 -12.24 1.56 -13.00
C LEU A 217 -13.64 2.15 -13.16
N VAL A 218 -13.84 2.92 -14.23
CA VAL A 218 -15.16 3.40 -14.69
C VAL A 218 -15.33 2.93 -16.13
N ASP A 219 -16.30 2.05 -16.37
CA ASP A 219 -16.50 1.38 -17.66
C ASP A 219 -15.20 0.70 -18.16
N GLY A 220 -14.45 0.11 -17.23
CA GLY A 220 -13.14 -0.50 -17.46
C GLY A 220 -11.97 0.49 -17.59
N ILE A 221 -12.22 1.79 -17.65
CA ILE A 221 -11.17 2.81 -17.76
C ILE A 221 -10.62 3.16 -16.38
N VAL A 222 -9.30 3.11 -16.22
CA VAL A 222 -8.62 3.46 -14.98
C VAL A 222 -8.73 4.96 -14.71
N THR A 223 -9.27 5.31 -13.55
CA THR A 223 -9.50 6.70 -13.11
C THR A 223 -8.75 7.06 -11.83
N TYR A 224 -8.30 6.07 -11.06
CA TYR A 224 -7.49 6.25 -9.86
C TYR A 224 -6.53 5.08 -9.68
N VAL A 225 -5.34 5.37 -9.14
CA VAL A 225 -4.36 4.38 -8.66
C VAL A 225 -3.70 4.99 -7.41
N GLY A 226 -3.73 4.29 -6.28
CA GLY A 226 -3.14 4.78 -5.03
C GLY A 226 -3.52 3.91 -3.83
N SER A 227 -3.25 4.38 -2.62
CA SER A 227 -3.72 3.70 -1.41
C SER A 227 -5.20 4.03 -1.13
N PRO A 228 -5.98 3.08 -0.58
CA PRO A 228 -7.32 3.36 -0.06
C PRO A 228 -7.32 4.37 1.11
N GLN A 229 -6.21 4.46 1.85
CA GLN A 229 -6.06 5.35 3.01
C GLN A 229 -5.66 6.79 2.63
N GLU A 230 -5.39 7.05 1.34
CA GLU A 230 -5.12 8.40 0.83
C GLU A 230 -6.45 9.11 0.47
N ASN A 231 -6.56 9.67 -0.73
CA ASN A 231 -7.75 10.42 -1.17
C ASN A 231 -8.81 9.55 -1.85
N PHE A 232 -8.83 8.24 -1.60
CA PHE A 232 -9.66 7.31 -2.36
C PHE A 232 -11.17 7.52 -2.19
N ARG A 233 -11.69 7.55 -0.95
CA ARG A 233 -13.14 7.71 -0.70
C ARG A 233 -13.71 8.98 -1.38
N PRO A 234 -13.12 10.18 -1.23
CA PRO A 234 -13.62 11.37 -1.92
C PRO A 234 -13.62 11.24 -3.45
N VAL A 235 -12.60 10.58 -4.03
CA VAL A 235 -12.54 10.32 -5.48
C VAL A 235 -13.65 9.35 -5.91
N LEU A 236 -13.89 8.28 -5.15
CA LEU A 236 -14.96 7.32 -5.40
C LEU A 236 -16.34 8.00 -5.37
N GLU A 237 -16.63 8.76 -4.31
CA GLU A 237 -17.90 9.48 -4.17
C GLU A 237 -18.11 10.49 -5.30
N HIS A 238 -17.07 11.23 -5.69
CA HIS A 238 -17.14 12.15 -6.82
C HIS A 238 -17.43 11.41 -8.13
N THR A 239 -16.77 10.26 -8.34
CA THR A 239 -16.95 9.40 -9.51
C THR A 239 -18.38 8.88 -9.60
N LEU A 240 -18.93 8.38 -8.50
CA LEU A 240 -20.31 7.87 -8.45
C LEU A 240 -21.32 8.96 -8.80
N ASN A 241 -21.16 10.17 -8.24
CA ASN A 241 -22.01 11.31 -8.55
C ASN A 241 -21.97 11.67 -10.04
N PHE A 242 -20.79 11.60 -10.67
CA PHE A 242 -20.62 11.88 -12.10
C PHE A 242 -21.29 10.81 -12.97
N VAL A 243 -21.07 9.53 -12.67
CA VAL A 243 -21.66 8.39 -13.39
C VAL A 243 -23.19 8.45 -13.36
N GLU A 244 -23.78 8.75 -12.21
CA GLU A 244 -25.23 8.87 -12.03
C GLU A 244 -25.83 10.12 -12.69
N ALA A 245 -25.09 11.22 -12.73
CA ALA A 245 -25.50 12.40 -13.48
C ALA A 245 -25.47 12.16 -14.99
N GLY A 246 -24.53 11.35 -15.48
CA GLY A 246 -24.44 10.93 -16.88
C GLY A 246 -25.60 10.02 -17.28
N ALA A 247 -25.87 8.98 -16.50
CA ALA A 247 -26.98 8.03 -16.77
C ALA A 247 -28.34 8.74 -16.89
N ARG A 248 -28.62 9.71 -16.00
CA ARG A 248 -29.86 10.51 -16.03
C ARG A 248 -30.03 11.43 -17.25
N ARG A 249 -28.98 11.64 -18.05
CA ARG A 249 -29.06 12.45 -19.29
C ARG A 249 -29.29 11.61 -20.54
N GLU A 250 -29.10 10.29 -20.45
CA GLU A 250 -29.28 9.33 -21.55
C GLU A 250 -30.68 8.69 -21.53
N GLU A 251 -31.40 8.80 -20.41
CA GLU A 251 -32.84 8.47 -20.23
C GLU A 251 -33.77 9.61 -20.69
#